data_AF-A0A2G9MUY9-F1
#
_entry.id   AF-A0A2G9MUY9-F1
#
_cell.length_a   1.000
_cell.length_b   1.000
_cell.length_c   1.000
_cell.angle_alpha   90.00
_cell.angle_beta   90.00
_cell.angle_gamma   90.00
#
_symmetry.space_group_name_H-M   'P 1'
#
loop_
_entity.id
_entity.type
_entity.pdbx_description
1 polymer ?
#
loop_
_entity_poly.entity_id
_entity_poly.type
_entity_poly.pdbx_seq_one_letter_code
_entity_poly.pdbx_strand_id
1 'polypeptide(L)'
;MNTIEAYEKDIFNQLEFLDAFYPQKPLSKIQQKNVIFSGTGDSFVSAMLAEVFSNYQVQSFDPLDLLKNKTIAKNKTVYFVSVSGNTISNINAAKIPKKSIAITSKPQSRLAKACDDFIIMSSRTSDVFTAGSISFLESALICISLVAPVSISKNSQIFKKALSDAKKSQLGKRIFVLGSMHTYPIAMYCAAKFYELLGYDVHFQRIEQFSHMELFSIKKGDTVLIFEEKNSHNKQLVKNLKNIGLNVIHPAFESKNKISQLLYYVYLSQLLPLFEAKKRRKKECHFVLSKKFRNASNQMIY
;
A
#
# COMPACT_ATOMS: atom_id res chain seq x y z
N MET A 1 -2.23 -18.63 17.70
CA MET A 1 -1.57 -18.06 16.52
C MET A 1 -1.01 -16.71 16.92
N ASN A 2 0.30 -16.50 16.83
CA ASN A 2 0.91 -15.20 17.11
C ASN A 2 0.73 -14.25 15.91
N THR A 3 1.02 -12.95 16.08
CA THR A 3 0.70 -11.97 15.02
C THR A 3 1.57 -12.11 13.77
N ILE A 4 2.77 -12.70 13.86
CA ILE A 4 3.61 -13.00 12.67
C ILE A 4 3.03 -14.19 11.88
N GLU A 5 2.62 -15.26 12.56
CA GLU A 5 1.95 -16.42 11.93
C GLU A 5 0.62 -16.00 11.28
N ALA A 6 -0.15 -15.17 11.97
CA ALA A 6 -1.39 -14.59 11.45
C ALA A 6 -1.16 -13.78 10.17
N TYR A 7 -0.14 -12.91 10.18
CA TYR A 7 0.22 -12.11 9.02
C TYR A 7 0.69 -12.97 7.85
N GLU A 8 1.48 -14.02 8.11
CA GLU A 8 1.84 -15.01 7.10
C GLU A 8 0.59 -15.69 6.51
N LYS A 9 -0.32 -16.17 7.36
CA LYS A 9 -1.58 -16.79 6.91
C LYS A 9 -2.38 -15.83 6.03
N ASP A 10 -2.54 -14.57 6.43
CA ASP A 10 -3.24 -13.54 5.64
C ASP A 10 -2.58 -13.31 4.26
N ILE A 11 -1.25 -13.36 4.17
CA ILE A 11 -0.54 -13.24 2.88
C ILE A 11 -0.88 -14.42 1.97
N PHE A 12 -0.82 -15.64 2.47
CA PHE A 12 -1.09 -16.83 1.67
C PHE A 12 -2.58 -16.94 1.26
N ASN A 13 -3.50 -16.46 2.09
CA ASN A 13 -4.93 -16.38 1.77
C ASN A 13 -5.25 -15.41 0.63
N GLN A 14 -4.33 -14.52 0.23
CA GLN A 14 -4.56 -13.61 -0.90
C GLN A 14 -4.77 -14.36 -2.21
N LEU A 15 -4.21 -15.56 -2.37
CA LEU A 15 -4.41 -16.36 -3.58
C LEU A 15 -5.88 -16.79 -3.74
N GLU A 16 -6.46 -17.34 -2.69
CA GLU A 16 -7.89 -17.72 -2.66
C GLU A 16 -8.78 -16.49 -2.83
N PHE A 17 -8.44 -15.39 -2.17
CA PHE A 17 -9.16 -14.12 -2.34
C PHE A 17 -9.16 -13.64 -3.79
N LEU A 18 -8.03 -13.69 -4.49
CA LEU A 18 -7.93 -13.25 -5.87
C LEU A 18 -8.74 -14.12 -6.83
N ASP A 19 -8.90 -15.41 -6.55
CA ASP A 19 -9.74 -16.30 -7.35
C ASP A 19 -11.23 -15.93 -7.24
N ALA A 20 -11.64 -15.39 -6.10
CA ALA A 20 -13.00 -14.93 -5.83
C ALA A 20 -13.24 -13.43 -6.07
N PHE A 21 -12.18 -12.65 -6.29
CA PHE A 21 -12.30 -11.19 -6.42
C PHE A 21 -13.05 -10.80 -7.70
N TYR A 22 -14.10 -9.99 -7.52
CA TYR A 22 -14.83 -9.39 -8.61
C TYR A 22 -14.53 -7.88 -8.72
N PRO A 23 -13.95 -7.40 -9.84
CA PRO A 23 -13.67 -5.99 -10.04
C PRO A 23 -14.94 -5.12 -10.02
N GLN A 24 -14.82 -3.89 -9.52
CA GLN A 24 -15.86 -2.89 -9.70
C GLN A 24 -16.01 -2.51 -11.18
N LYS A 25 -17.20 -2.00 -11.55
CA LYS A 25 -17.39 -1.41 -12.87
C LYS A 25 -16.63 -0.07 -12.94
N PRO A 26 -15.72 0.12 -13.90
CA PRO A 26 -14.99 1.38 -14.01
C PRO A 26 -15.94 2.56 -14.28
N LEU A 27 -15.69 3.67 -13.58
CA LEU A 27 -16.34 4.95 -13.82
C LEU A 27 -15.97 5.48 -15.22
N SER A 28 -16.89 6.19 -15.86
CA SER A 28 -16.59 6.83 -17.14
C SER A 28 -15.51 7.91 -17.00
N LYS A 29 -14.78 8.20 -18.08
CA LYS A 29 -13.73 9.24 -18.05
C LYS A 29 -14.26 10.62 -17.66
N ILE A 30 -15.53 10.92 -17.97
CA ILE A 30 -16.19 12.17 -17.54
C ILE A 30 -16.43 12.17 -16.03
N GLN A 31 -16.87 11.03 -15.47
CA GLN A 31 -17.07 10.89 -14.03
C GLN A 31 -15.76 11.00 -13.26
N GLN A 32 -14.69 10.36 -13.74
CA GLN A 32 -13.38 10.34 -13.08
C GLN A 32 -12.84 11.75 -12.77
N LYS A 33 -13.03 12.73 -13.67
CA LYS A 33 -12.60 14.13 -13.46
C LYS A 33 -13.22 14.83 -12.24
N ASN A 34 -14.31 14.27 -11.71
CA ASN A 34 -15.02 14.79 -10.54
C ASN A 34 -14.90 13.87 -9.32
N VAL A 35 -13.93 12.96 -9.33
CA VAL A 35 -13.72 11.97 -8.28
C VAL A 35 -12.42 12.22 -7.52
N ILE A 36 -12.51 12.09 -6.20
CA ILE A 36 -11.37 12.06 -5.29
C ILE A 36 -11.40 10.72 -4.54
N PHE A 37 -10.22 10.16 -4.29
CA PHE A 37 -10.03 9.07 -3.34
C PHE A 37 -9.31 9.60 -2.10
N SER A 38 -9.73 9.17 -0.91
CA SER A 38 -9.17 9.62 0.36
C SER A 38 -9.06 8.45 1.33
N GLY A 39 -8.05 8.46 2.18
CA GLY A 39 -7.81 7.44 3.20
C GLY A 39 -6.59 7.78 4.04
N THR A 40 -6.24 6.92 5.00
CA THR A 40 -5.06 7.11 5.86
C THR A 40 -4.20 5.85 5.88
N GLY A 41 -2.87 6.00 5.96
CA GLY A 41 -1.94 4.87 5.97
C GLY A 41 -2.06 3.99 4.72
N ASP A 42 -2.18 2.68 4.89
CA ASP A 42 -2.41 1.72 3.80
C ASP A 42 -3.59 2.10 2.90
N SER A 43 -4.67 2.64 3.48
CA SER A 43 -5.84 3.09 2.72
C SER A 43 -5.55 4.32 1.86
N PHE A 44 -4.62 5.19 2.28
CA PHE A 44 -4.16 6.29 1.44
C PHE A 44 -3.32 5.77 0.26
N VAL A 45 -2.52 4.73 0.47
CA VAL A 45 -1.81 4.08 -0.63
C VAL A 45 -2.80 3.54 -1.67
N SER A 46 -3.91 2.91 -1.25
CA SER A 46 -4.97 2.48 -2.18
C SER A 46 -5.59 3.65 -2.95
N ALA A 47 -5.78 4.81 -2.31
CA ALA A 47 -6.26 6.03 -2.96
C ALA A 47 -5.26 6.54 -4.03
N MET A 48 -3.96 6.59 -3.71
CA MET A 48 -2.91 6.96 -4.66
C MET A 48 -2.82 5.98 -5.83
N LEU A 49 -3.10 4.69 -5.60
CA LEU A 49 -3.17 3.71 -6.68
C LEU A 49 -4.33 4.00 -7.65
N ALA A 50 -5.50 4.42 -7.18
CA ALA A 50 -6.56 4.88 -8.08
C ALA A 50 -6.12 6.09 -8.91
N GLU A 51 -5.47 7.08 -8.29
CA GLU A 51 -4.94 8.25 -8.99
C GLU A 51 -4.01 7.85 -10.15
N VAL A 52 -2.98 7.06 -9.88
CA VAL A 52 -1.99 6.69 -10.91
C VAL A 52 -2.57 5.76 -11.99
N PHE A 53 -3.43 4.79 -11.63
CA PHE A 53 -4.07 3.89 -12.60
C PHE A 53 -5.15 4.59 -13.45
N SER A 54 -5.70 5.71 -12.97
CA SER A 54 -6.61 6.54 -13.77
C SER A 54 -5.87 7.38 -14.82
N ASN A 55 -4.53 7.39 -14.81
CA ASN A 55 -3.68 8.40 -15.46
C ASN A 55 -4.00 9.81 -14.94
N TYR A 56 -4.05 9.95 -13.61
CA TYR A 56 -4.29 11.23 -12.91
C TYR A 56 -5.61 11.92 -13.28
N GLN A 57 -6.61 11.16 -13.73
CA GLN A 57 -7.97 11.69 -13.98
C GLN A 57 -8.75 11.85 -12.68
N VAL A 58 -8.55 10.95 -11.72
CA VAL A 58 -8.99 11.12 -10.33
C VAL A 58 -7.82 11.65 -9.51
N GLN A 59 -8.12 12.27 -8.37
CA GLN A 59 -7.10 12.77 -7.44
C GLN A 59 -7.12 11.98 -6.14
N SER A 60 -5.99 11.91 -5.45
CA SER A 60 -5.90 11.39 -4.08
C SER A 60 -5.56 12.50 -3.09
N PHE A 61 -6.23 12.53 -1.94
CA PHE A 61 -6.00 13.53 -0.88
C PHE A 61 -6.02 12.91 0.51
N ASP A 62 -5.19 13.44 1.40
CA ASP A 62 -5.27 13.13 2.83
C ASP A 62 -6.59 13.72 3.38
N PRO A 63 -7.34 12.99 4.22
CA PRO A 63 -8.59 13.50 4.79
C PRO A 63 -8.41 14.78 5.62
N LEU A 64 -7.25 14.99 6.26
CA LEU A 64 -6.97 16.24 6.97
C LEU A 64 -6.88 17.43 6.01
N ASP A 65 -6.35 17.23 4.81
CA ASP A 65 -6.29 18.27 3.77
C ASP A 65 -7.69 18.59 3.27
N LEU A 66 -8.56 17.59 3.10
CA LEU A 66 -9.96 17.80 2.72
C LEU A 66 -10.74 18.54 3.82
N LEU A 67 -10.46 18.26 5.10
CA LEU A 67 -11.09 18.95 6.23
C LEU A 67 -10.70 20.42 6.29
N LYS A 68 -9.41 20.73 6.09
CA LYS A 68 -8.89 22.10 6.10
C LYS A 68 -9.28 22.88 4.85
N ASN A 69 -9.32 22.22 3.70
CA ASN A 69 -9.55 22.84 2.38
C ASN A 69 -10.84 22.31 1.75
N LYS A 70 -11.97 22.55 2.43
CA LYS A 70 -13.28 21.97 2.09
C LYS A 70 -13.73 22.19 0.63
N THR A 71 -13.28 23.28 0.02
CA THR A 71 -13.58 23.63 -1.38
C THR A 71 -13.08 22.58 -2.38
N ILE A 72 -12.01 21.84 -2.04
CA ILE A 72 -11.48 20.74 -2.86
C ILE A 72 -12.55 19.65 -3.06
N ALA A 73 -13.25 19.27 -1.98
CA ALA A 73 -14.20 18.16 -1.99
C ALA A 73 -15.66 18.58 -2.26
N LYS A 74 -16.05 19.82 -1.94
CA LYS A 74 -17.46 20.28 -1.84
C LYS A 74 -18.36 19.87 -3.01
N ASN A 75 -17.87 19.93 -4.25
CA ASN A 75 -18.65 19.63 -5.46
C ASN A 75 -18.24 18.32 -6.16
N LYS A 76 -17.50 17.46 -5.46
CA LYS A 76 -16.94 16.23 -5.99
C LYS A 76 -17.65 15.00 -5.43
N THR A 77 -17.43 13.86 -6.07
CA THR A 77 -17.68 12.54 -5.46
C THR A 77 -16.40 12.10 -4.78
N VAL A 78 -16.46 11.68 -3.52
CA VAL A 78 -15.28 11.24 -2.76
C VAL A 78 -15.46 9.81 -2.28
N TYR A 79 -14.50 8.94 -2.62
CA TYR A 79 -14.40 7.59 -2.09
C TYR A 79 -13.48 7.60 -0.87
N PHE A 80 -14.01 7.30 0.31
CA PHE A 80 -13.25 7.20 1.55
C PHE A 80 -12.90 5.74 1.85
N VAL A 81 -11.62 5.41 1.79
CA VAL A 81 -11.08 4.08 2.05
C VAL A 81 -10.72 3.97 3.54
N SER A 82 -11.36 3.04 4.25
CA SER A 82 -11.03 2.73 5.64
C SER A 82 -11.53 1.33 5.99
N VAL A 83 -10.59 0.40 6.22
CA VAL A 83 -10.93 -1.01 6.53
C VAL A 83 -11.85 -1.09 7.75
N SER A 84 -11.50 -0.44 8.87
CA SER A 84 -12.33 -0.43 10.09
C SER A 84 -13.51 0.54 10.01
N GLY A 85 -13.42 1.57 9.17
CA GLY A 85 -14.41 2.65 9.07
C GLY A 85 -14.49 3.55 10.31
N ASN A 86 -13.46 3.56 11.15
CA ASN A 86 -13.46 4.30 12.43
C ASN A 86 -12.49 5.50 12.48
N THR A 87 -11.68 5.73 11.45
CA THR A 87 -10.77 6.89 11.37
C THR A 87 -11.55 8.20 11.43
N ILE A 88 -11.33 9.03 12.47
CA ILE A 88 -12.09 10.27 12.70
C ILE A 88 -11.98 11.23 11.52
N SER A 89 -10.78 11.42 10.97
CA SER A 89 -10.56 12.36 9.87
C SER A 89 -11.39 11.99 8.63
N ASN A 90 -11.44 10.71 8.26
CA ASN A 90 -12.31 10.22 7.19
C ASN A 90 -13.79 10.47 7.51
N ILE A 91 -14.25 10.12 8.71
CA ILE A 91 -15.67 10.30 9.12
C ILE A 91 -16.09 11.76 9.05
N ASN A 92 -15.22 12.67 9.49
CA ASN A 92 -15.51 14.10 9.45
C ASN A 92 -15.46 14.65 8.02
N ALA A 93 -14.50 14.19 7.20
CA ALA A 93 -14.35 14.62 5.82
C ALA A 93 -15.51 14.13 4.93
N ALA A 94 -16.12 12.99 5.25
CA ALA A 94 -17.23 12.40 4.52
C ALA A 94 -18.46 13.30 4.39
N LYS A 95 -18.61 14.29 5.28
CA LYS A 95 -19.74 15.22 5.31
C LYS A 95 -19.59 16.43 4.37
N ILE A 96 -18.41 16.60 3.76
CA ILE A 96 -18.08 17.77 2.92
C ILE A 96 -18.52 17.63 1.45
N PRO A 97 -18.26 16.50 0.76
CA PRO A 97 -18.47 16.41 -0.67
C PRO A 97 -19.95 16.35 -1.07
N LYS A 98 -20.20 16.52 -2.37
CA LYS A 98 -21.54 16.37 -2.95
C LYS A 98 -22.04 14.93 -2.85
N LYS A 99 -21.15 13.96 -3.02
CA LYS A 99 -21.42 12.54 -2.81
C LYS A 99 -20.22 11.89 -2.12
N SER A 100 -20.49 11.07 -1.13
CA SER A 100 -19.50 10.36 -0.32
C SER A 100 -19.78 8.86 -0.36
N ILE A 101 -18.73 8.07 -0.56
CA ILE A 101 -18.83 6.61 -0.69
C ILE A 101 -17.77 5.97 0.20
N ALA A 102 -18.18 5.14 1.16
CA ALA A 102 -17.23 4.42 2.01
C ALA A 102 -16.74 3.13 1.31
N ILE A 103 -15.44 2.85 1.34
CA ILE A 103 -14.88 1.53 1.01
C ILE A 103 -14.37 0.93 2.32
N THR A 104 -15.08 -0.08 2.84
CA THR A 104 -14.85 -0.60 4.21
C THR A 104 -15.25 -2.06 4.36
N SER A 105 -14.68 -2.77 5.33
CA SER A 105 -15.14 -4.13 5.70
C SER A 105 -16.25 -4.14 6.74
N LYS A 106 -16.64 -2.96 7.25
CA LYS A 106 -17.61 -2.81 8.33
C LYS A 106 -18.80 -1.94 7.88
N PRO A 107 -19.89 -2.54 7.36
CA PRO A 107 -21.07 -1.81 6.89
C PRO A 107 -21.75 -0.97 7.97
N GLN A 108 -21.55 -1.31 9.25
CA GLN A 108 -22.11 -0.60 10.40
C GLN A 108 -21.13 0.37 11.07
N SER A 109 -19.97 0.61 10.45
CA SER A 109 -18.96 1.53 10.95
C SER A 109 -19.44 2.99 10.95
N ARG A 110 -18.74 3.84 11.71
CA ARG A 110 -19.04 5.28 11.76
C ARG A 110 -18.90 5.93 10.37
N LEU A 111 -17.92 5.50 9.58
CA LEU A 111 -17.72 6.00 8.22
C LEU A 111 -18.87 5.59 7.29
N ALA A 112 -19.26 4.31 7.29
CA ALA A 112 -20.37 3.84 6.45
C ALA A 112 -21.67 4.59 6.74
N LYS A 113 -21.93 4.90 8.02
CA LYS A 113 -23.09 5.71 8.45
C LYS A 113 -22.99 7.18 8.10
N ALA A 114 -21.77 7.71 7.90
CA ALA A 114 -21.54 9.11 7.56
C ALA A 114 -21.52 9.36 6.05
N CYS A 115 -21.33 8.31 5.24
CA CYS A 115 -21.34 8.39 3.78
C CYS A 115 -22.74 8.17 3.19
N ASP A 116 -22.95 8.63 1.96
CA ASP A 116 -24.20 8.43 1.20
C ASP A 116 -24.37 6.98 0.70
N ASP A 117 -23.25 6.28 0.51
CA ASP A 117 -23.21 4.92 -0.05
C ASP A 117 -21.95 4.18 0.44
N PHE A 118 -21.86 2.88 0.18
CA PHE A 118 -20.70 2.08 0.54
C PHE A 118 -20.42 0.91 -0.40
N ILE A 119 -19.14 0.55 -0.51
CA ILE A 119 -18.63 -0.65 -1.16
C ILE A 119 -18.04 -1.53 -0.05
N ILE A 120 -18.58 -2.74 0.11
CA ILE A 120 -18.17 -3.67 1.16
C ILE A 120 -16.99 -4.52 0.70
N MET A 121 -15.95 -4.50 1.52
CA MET A 121 -14.83 -5.42 1.47
C MET A 121 -15.23 -6.77 2.05
N SER A 122 -14.85 -7.85 1.38
CA SER A 122 -15.28 -9.21 1.62
C SER A 122 -14.15 -10.17 2.01
N SER A 123 -12.89 -9.73 1.96
CA SER A 123 -11.75 -10.58 2.33
C SER A 123 -11.84 -11.05 3.78
N ARG A 124 -11.56 -12.34 3.97
CA ARG A 124 -11.48 -12.96 5.30
C ARG A 124 -10.06 -12.79 5.85
N THR A 125 -9.94 -12.07 6.95
CA THR A 125 -8.69 -11.97 7.72
C THR A 125 -8.60 -13.08 8.76
N SER A 126 -7.40 -13.34 9.31
CA SER A 126 -7.18 -14.36 10.33
C SER A 126 -7.76 -14.06 11.72
N ASP A 127 -8.66 -13.07 11.84
CA ASP A 127 -9.25 -12.50 13.07
C ASP A 127 -8.25 -12.05 14.16
N VAL A 128 -6.97 -12.01 13.81
CA VAL A 128 -5.88 -11.53 14.65
C VAL A 128 -5.51 -10.13 14.18
N PHE A 129 -5.21 -9.23 15.11
CA PHE A 129 -4.79 -7.88 14.78
C PHE A 129 -3.37 -7.88 14.21
N THR A 130 -3.26 -7.90 12.87
CA THR A 130 -2.01 -7.92 12.12
C THR A 130 -1.75 -6.56 11.44
N ALA A 131 -0.61 -6.46 10.76
CA ALA A 131 -0.18 -5.28 10.01
C ALA A 131 -0.95 -5.05 8.69
N GLY A 132 -2.02 -5.79 8.40
CA GLY A 132 -2.81 -5.62 7.17
C GLY A 132 -2.07 -6.05 5.89
N SER A 133 -2.51 -7.16 5.30
CA SER A 133 -1.98 -7.65 4.01
C SER A 133 -3.09 -7.84 2.99
N ILE A 134 -4.00 -8.79 3.25
CA ILE A 134 -5.13 -9.10 2.37
C ILE A 134 -6.12 -7.94 2.25
N SER A 135 -6.40 -7.24 3.36
CA SER A 135 -7.28 -6.06 3.38
C SER A 135 -6.70 -4.90 2.56
N PHE A 136 -5.37 -4.71 2.56
CA PHE A 136 -4.72 -3.74 1.69
C PHE A 136 -4.87 -4.12 0.22
N LEU A 137 -4.60 -5.38 -0.14
CA LEU A 137 -4.72 -5.85 -1.51
C LEU A 137 -6.15 -5.66 -2.04
N GLU A 138 -7.15 -6.02 -1.25
CA GLU A 138 -8.56 -5.81 -1.60
C GLU A 138 -8.87 -4.31 -1.78
N SER A 139 -8.47 -3.46 -0.83
CA SER A 139 -8.67 -2.01 -0.92
C SER A 139 -8.07 -1.43 -2.20
N ALA A 140 -6.83 -1.84 -2.53
CA ALA A 140 -6.12 -1.41 -3.73
C ALA A 140 -6.85 -1.85 -5.00
N LEU A 141 -7.27 -3.11 -5.10
CA LEU A 141 -7.97 -3.63 -6.28
C LEU A 141 -9.36 -3.02 -6.46
N ILE A 142 -10.11 -2.77 -5.38
CA ILE A 142 -11.37 -2.02 -5.43
C ILE A 142 -11.12 -0.62 -5.99
N CYS A 143 -10.16 0.12 -5.42
CA CYS A 143 -9.83 1.47 -5.85
C CYS A 143 -9.40 1.54 -7.33
N ILE A 144 -8.56 0.60 -7.77
CA ILE A 144 -8.10 0.55 -9.17
C ILE A 144 -9.25 0.16 -10.10
N SER A 145 -10.07 -0.83 -9.74
CA SER A 145 -11.18 -1.28 -10.60
C SER A 145 -12.27 -0.22 -10.81
N LEU A 146 -12.42 0.72 -9.88
CA LEU A 146 -13.30 1.88 -10.07
C LEU A 146 -12.81 2.84 -11.17
N VAL A 147 -11.54 2.83 -11.54
CA VAL A 147 -10.96 3.80 -12.49
C VAL A 147 -10.36 3.19 -13.75
N ALA A 148 -10.08 1.88 -13.73
CA ALA A 148 -9.48 1.15 -14.84
C ALA A 148 -9.99 -0.29 -14.88
N PRO A 149 -10.09 -0.92 -16.06
CA PRO A 149 -10.34 -2.35 -16.16
C PRO A 149 -9.26 -3.16 -15.44
N VAL A 150 -9.67 -4.10 -14.60
CA VAL A 150 -8.76 -4.99 -13.86
C VAL A 150 -8.95 -6.42 -14.37
N SER A 151 -7.84 -7.03 -14.77
CA SER A 151 -7.77 -8.45 -15.09
C SER A 151 -6.70 -9.10 -14.23
N ILE A 152 -7.11 -10.09 -13.45
CA ILE A 152 -6.26 -10.81 -12.50
C ILE A 152 -5.91 -12.16 -13.11
N SER A 153 -4.61 -12.41 -13.23
CA SER A 153 -4.15 -13.74 -13.61
C SER A 153 -4.32 -14.70 -12.44
N LYS A 154 -5.05 -15.80 -12.65
CA LYS A 154 -5.20 -16.89 -11.67
C LYS A 154 -3.90 -17.71 -11.48
N ASN A 155 -2.78 -17.25 -12.04
CA ASN A 155 -1.53 -17.96 -11.99
C ASN A 155 -0.72 -17.60 -10.73
N SER A 156 -0.46 -18.59 -9.88
CA SER A 156 0.39 -18.47 -8.69
C SER A 156 1.86 -18.14 -8.97
N GLN A 157 2.31 -18.10 -10.24
CA GLN A 157 3.69 -17.75 -10.60
C GLN A 157 4.14 -16.39 -10.09
N ILE A 158 3.26 -15.38 -10.09
CA ILE A 158 3.57 -14.03 -9.59
C ILE A 158 3.95 -14.11 -8.11
N PHE A 159 3.11 -14.79 -7.32
CA PHE A 159 3.34 -15.00 -5.89
C PHE A 159 4.59 -15.84 -5.63
N LYS A 160 4.77 -16.96 -6.36
CA LYS A 160 5.96 -17.82 -6.24
C LYS A 160 7.26 -17.06 -6.53
N LYS A 161 7.26 -16.17 -7.52
CA LYS A 161 8.43 -15.33 -7.82
C LYS A 161 8.70 -14.33 -6.70
N ALA A 162 7.69 -13.59 -6.24
CA ALA A 162 7.84 -12.67 -5.10
C ALA A 162 8.35 -13.39 -3.83
N LEU A 163 7.83 -14.59 -3.55
CA LEU A 163 8.28 -15.47 -2.47
C LEU A 163 9.75 -15.88 -2.61
N SER A 164 10.17 -16.27 -3.82
CA SER A 164 11.57 -16.63 -4.10
C SER A 164 12.51 -15.43 -3.88
N ASP A 165 12.14 -14.28 -4.43
CA ASP A 165 12.96 -13.06 -4.37
C ASP A 165 13.04 -12.51 -2.94
N ALA A 166 11.94 -12.55 -2.18
CA ALA A 166 11.93 -12.16 -0.77
C ALA A 166 12.84 -13.06 0.10
N LYS A 167 12.81 -14.39 -0.09
CA LYS A 167 13.67 -15.32 0.66
C LYS A 167 15.16 -15.09 0.40
N LYS A 168 15.53 -14.80 -0.86
CA LYS A 168 16.92 -14.54 -1.28
C LYS A 168 17.44 -13.17 -0.86
N SER A 169 16.54 -12.24 -0.53
CA SER A 169 16.92 -10.88 -0.15
C SER A 169 17.63 -10.84 1.20
N GLN A 170 18.72 -10.08 1.25
CA GLN A 170 19.48 -9.79 2.46
C GLN A 170 19.39 -8.30 2.73
N LEU A 171 18.75 -7.91 3.83
CA LEU A 171 18.46 -6.52 4.14
C LEU A 171 19.51 -5.96 5.11
N GLY A 172 19.88 -4.70 4.90
CA GLY A 172 20.66 -3.90 5.83
C GLY A 172 19.80 -3.38 6.98
N LYS A 173 20.39 -2.54 7.83
CA LYS A 173 19.71 -1.96 9.01
C LYS A 173 18.76 -0.81 8.67
N ARG A 174 19.12 -0.01 7.67
CA ARG A 174 18.31 1.09 7.12
C ARG A 174 18.00 0.81 5.66
N ILE A 175 16.75 1.05 5.26
CA ILE A 175 16.22 0.65 3.96
C ILE A 175 15.62 1.86 3.25
N PHE A 176 15.88 2.00 1.96
CA PHE A 176 15.26 2.98 1.07
C PHE A 176 14.48 2.23 0.00
N VAL A 177 13.17 2.44 -0.08
CA VAL A 177 12.31 1.81 -1.08
C VAL A 177 11.98 2.81 -2.18
N LEU A 178 12.46 2.54 -3.38
CA LEU A 178 12.33 3.43 -4.52
C LEU A 178 11.24 2.94 -5.46
N GLY A 179 10.37 3.84 -5.88
CA GLY A 179 9.35 3.58 -6.88
C GLY A 179 9.22 4.72 -7.89
N SER A 180 8.52 4.47 -8.98
CA SER A 180 8.06 5.49 -9.93
C SER A 180 6.54 5.39 -10.06
N MET A 181 5.86 6.37 -10.66
CA MET A 181 4.42 6.34 -11.02
C MET A 181 3.56 5.31 -10.24
N HIS A 182 3.35 4.10 -10.79
CA HIS A 182 2.51 3.03 -10.23
C HIS A 182 3.12 2.30 -9.02
N THR A 183 4.44 2.28 -8.90
CA THR A 183 5.17 1.59 -7.83
C THR A 183 5.55 2.50 -6.66
N TYR A 184 5.49 3.83 -6.82
CA TYR A 184 5.72 4.78 -5.73
C TYR A 184 4.72 4.60 -4.57
N PRO A 185 3.40 4.48 -4.80
CA PRO A 185 2.46 4.13 -3.73
C PRO A 185 2.82 2.80 -3.04
N ILE A 186 3.29 1.81 -3.81
CA ILE A 186 3.68 0.50 -3.26
C ILE A 186 4.97 0.61 -2.42
N ALA A 187 5.90 1.50 -2.79
CA ALA A 187 7.09 1.78 -1.99
C ALA A 187 6.72 2.33 -0.60
N MET A 188 5.73 3.24 -0.54
CA MET A 188 5.16 3.72 0.73
C MET A 188 4.55 2.57 1.55
N TYR A 189 3.76 1.69 0.92
CA TYR A 189 3.20 0.52 1.59
C TYR A 189 4.29 -0.44 2.12
N CYS A 190 5.34 -0.68 1.35
CA CYS A 190 6.47 -1.50 1.78
C CYS A 190 7.13 -0.95 3.03
N ALA A 191 7.42 0.36 3.05
CA ALA A 191 7.98 1.03 4.22
C ALA A 191 7.06 0.88 5.44
N ALA A 192 5.75 1.08 5.27
CA ALA A 192 4.76 0.87 6.34
C ALA A 192 4.84 -0.55 6.93
N LYS A 193 4.95 -1.59 6.10
CA LYS A 193 5.04 -2.98 6.61
C LYS A 193 6.32 -3.22 7.40
N PHE A 194 7.44 -2.60 7.01
CA PHE A 194 8.66 -2.64 7.82
C PHE A 194 8.52 -1.93 9.17
N TYR A 195 7.85 -0.78 9.22
CA TYR A 195 7.58 -0.08 10.47
C TYR A 195 6.77 -0.96 11.42
N GLU A 196 5.69 -1.57 10.92
CA GLU A 196 4.73 -2.32 11.72
C GLU A 196 5.24 -3.67 12.18
N LEU A 197 5.89 -4.45 11.30
CA LEU A 197 6.39 -5.78 11.65
C LEU A 197 7.70 -5.71 12.45
N LEU A 198 8.59 -4.79 12.07
CA LEU A 198 9.97 -4.84 12.51
C LEU A 198 10.41 -3.62 13.32
N GLY A 199 9.75 -2.47 13.14
CA GLY A 199 10.16 -1.19 13.74
C GLY A 199 11.44 -0.65 13.10
N TYR A 200 11.65 -0.93 11.81
CA TYR A 200 12.87 -0.53 11.11
C TYR A 200 12.83 0.93 10.68
N ASP A 201 14.01 1.51 10.56
CA ASP A 201 14.23 2.78 9.88
C ASP A 201 14.19 2.54 8.36
N VAL A 202 13.06 2.90 7.76
CA VAL A 202 12.79 2.72 6.34
C VAL A 202 12.30 4.02 5.74
N HIS A 203 12.76 4.33 4.55
CA HIS A 203 12.37 5.49 3.78
C HIS A 203 11.72 5.02 2.48
N PHE A 204 10.83 5.83 1.91
CA PHE A 204 10.29 5.58 0.58
C PHE A 204 10.35 6.87 -0.23
N GLN A 205 10.72 6.75 -1.50
CA GLN A 205 10.95 7.93 -2.34
C GLN A 205 10.74 7.60 -3.82
N ARG A 206 10.46 8.65 -4.61
CA ARG A 206 10.52 8.56 -6.08
C ARG A 206 11.97 8.38 -6.50
N ILE A 207 12.22 7.50 -7.48
CA ILE A 207 13.59 7.18 -7.95
C ILE A 207 14.42 8.44 -8.21
N GLU A 208 13.88 9.42 -8.96
CA GLU A 208 14.60 10.66 -9.27
C GLU A 208 14.89 11.48 -8.01
N GLN A 209 13.88 11.66 -7.14
CA GLN A 209 14.02 12.47 -5.92
C GLN A 209 15.03 11.88 -4.94
N PHE A 210 15.15 10.55 -4.89
CA PHE A 210 16.17 9.89 -4.08
C PHE A 210 17.58 10.30 -4.50
N SER A 211 17.85 10.38 -5.81
CA SER A 211 19.14 10.82 -6.34
C SER A 211 19.45 12.29 -6.03
N HIS A 212 18.44 13.16 -5.94
CA HIS A 212 18.62 14.59 -5.61
C HIS A 212 18.62 14.91 -4.12
N MET A 213 18.13 14.01 -3.27
CA MET A 213 17.93 14.30 -1.84
C MET A 213 18.56 13.21 -0.95
N GLU A 214 17.87 12.08 -0.78
CA GLU A 214 18.22 11.10 0.26
C GLU A 214 19.57 10.40 0.04
N LEU A 215 20.04 10.35 -1.21
CA LEU A 215 21.37 9.82 -1.56
C LEU A 215 22.51 10.50 -0.78
N PHE A 216 22.38 11.78 -0.41
CA PHE A 216 23.39 12.48 0.39
C PHE A 216 23.36 12.13 1.88
N SER A 217 22.31 11.47 2.35
CA SER A 217 22.14 11.05 3.76
C SER A 217 22.44 9.56 3.99
N ILE A 218 22.66 8.81 2.91
CA ILE A 218 22.83 7.35 2.95
C ILE A 218 24.23 6.96 3.47
N LYS A 219 24.33 5.77 4.06
CA LYS A 219 25.58 5.23 4.60
C LYS A 219 25.94 3.92 3.92
N LYS A 220 27.24 3.62 3.86
CA LYS A 220 27.74 2.33 3.36
C LYS A 220 27.03 1.17 4.08
N GLY A 221 26.56 0.20 3.31
CA GLY A 221 25.80 -0.95 3.82
C GLY A 221 24.30 -0.74 3.99
N ASP A 222 23.78 0.48 3.80
CA ASP A 222 22.32 0.70 3.72
C ASP A 222 21.75 -0.03 2.48
N THR A 223 20.49 -0.43 2.59
CA THR A 223 19.79 -1.14 1.52
C THR A 223 18.96 -0.21 0.67
N VAL A 224 19.06 -0.33 -0.64
CA VAL A 224 18.15 0.30 -1.60
C VAL A 224 17.34 -0.79 -2.32
N LEU A 225 16.03 -0.78 -2.10
CA LEU A 225 15.06 -1.61 -2.84
C LEU A 225 14.54 -0.81 -4.02
N ILE A 226 14.60 -1.36 -5.24
CA ILE A 226 14.08 -0.69 -6.44
C ILE A 226 12.86 -1.45 -6.94
N PHE A 227 11.68 -0.84 -6.82
CA PHE A 227 10.42 -1.37 -7.33
C PHE A 227 10.15 -0.80 -8.72
N GLU A 228 10.94 -1.24 -9.70
CA GLU A 228 10.76 -0.83 -11.09
C GLU A 228 11.30 -1.90 -12.03
N GLU A 229 10.82 -1.93 -13.27
CA GLU A 229 11.39 -2.77 -14.32
C GLU A 229 12.85 -2.38 -14.63
N LYS A 230 13.57 -3.31 -15.28
CA LYS A 230 14.92 -3.05 -15.75
C LYS A 230 14.87 -2.14 -16.97
N ASN A 231 15.35 -0.92 -16.81
CA ASN A 231 15.60 0.01 -17.92
C ASN A 231 17.06 0.54 -17.84
N SER A 232 17.49 1.28 -18.87
CA SER A 232 18.85 1.82 -18.94
C SER A 232 19.20 2.70 -17.73
N HIS A 233 18.30 3.58 -17.34
CA HIS A 233 18.45 4.45 -16.18
C HIS A 233 18.64 3.65 -14.88
N ASN A 234 17.77 2.69 -14.59
CA ASN A 234 17.86 1.86 -13.38
C ASN A 234 19.10 0.97 -13.37
N LYS A 235 19.57 0.48 -14.52
CA LYS A 235 20.84 -0.25 -14.60
C LYS A 235 22.01 0.63 -14.17
N GLN A 236 22.03 1.90 -14.60
CA GLN A 236 23.05 2.86 -14.20
C GLN A 236 22.94 3.22 -12.73
N LEU A 237 21.73 3.46 -12.22
CA LEU A 237 21.47 3.70 -10.80
C LEU A 237 22.01 2.55 -9.94
N VAL A 238 21.65 1.30 -10.26
CA VAL A 238 22.14 0.11 -9.54
C VAL A 238 23.66 0.05 -9.53
N LYS A 239 24.32 0.30 -10.66
CA LYS A 239 25.79 0.31 -10.77
C LYS A 239 26.39 1.38 -9.85
N ASN A 240 25.90 2.61 -9.94
CA ASN A 240 26.43 3.74 -9.17
C ASN A 240 26.25 3.53 -7.66
N LEU A 241 25.07 3.07 -7.23
CA LEU A 241 24.78 2.79 -5.81
C LEU A 241 25.65 1.67 -5.26
N LYS A 242 25.90 0.60 -6.03
CA LYS A 242 26.82 -0.47 -5.62
C LYS A 242 28.26 0.03 -5.52
N ASN A 243 28.71 0.90 -6.43
CA ASN A 243 30.07 1.45 -6.43
C ASN A 243 30.37 2.27 -5.16
N ILE A 244 29.37 2.95 -4.61
CA ILE A 244 29.50 3.69 -3.35
C ILE A 244 29.24 2.82 -2.10
N GLY A 245 29.13 1.49 -2.28
CA GLY A 245 29.07 0.52 -1.18
C GLY A 245 27.68 0.28 -0.59
N LEU A 246 26.61 0.54 -1.35
CA LEU A 246 25.24 0.23 -0.94
C LEU A 246 24.83 -1.19 -1.32
N ASN A 247 23.93 -1.75 -0.51
CA ASN A 247 23.29 -3.03 -0.80
C ASN A 247 22.05 -2.79 -1.67
N VAL A 248 22.17 -3.01 -2.97
CA VAL A 248 21.08 -2.76 -3.92
C VAL A 248 20.34 -4.03 -4.28
N ILE A 249 19.04 -4.08 -3.95
CA ILE A 249 18.13 -5.17 -4.33
C ILE A 249 17.15 -4.63 -5.37
N HIS A 250 17.25 -5.17 -6.59
CA HIS A 250 16.39 -4.80 -7.72
C HIS A 250 15.66 -6.03 -8.28
N PRO A 251 14.65 -6.54 -7.57
CA PRO A 251 13.94 -7.74 -7.94
C PRO A 251 12.87 -7.35 -8.97
N ALA A 252 13.28 -7.22 -10.22
CA ALA A 252 12.37 -6.82 -11.30
C ALA A 252 11.40 -7.95 -11.68
N PHE A 253 10.16 -7.56 -11.98
CA PHE A 253 9.15 -8.42 -12.59
C PHE A 253 8.68 -7.77 -13.90
N GLU A 254 9.14 -8.33 -15.02
CA GLU A 254 8.82 -7.81 -16.35
C GLU A 254 7.45 -8.33 -16.78
N SER A 255 6.50 -7.42 -17.00
CA SER A 255 5.17 -7.79 -17.50
C SER A 255 4.49 -6.61 -18.15
N LYS A 256 3.88 -6.81 -19.33
CA LYS A 256 3.06 -5.76 -19.96
C LYS A 256 1.80 -5.42 -19.16
N ASN A 257 1.35 -6.33 -18.29
CA ASN A 257 0.17 -6.13 -17.46
C ASN A 257 0.55 -5.43 -16.15
N LYS A 258 0.10 -4.19 -15.96
CA LYS A 258 0.37 -3.37 -14.77
C LYS A 258 -0.26 -3.93 -13.48
N ILE A 259 -1.36 -4.68 -13.57
CA ILE A 259 -1.92 -5.40 -12.42
C ILE A 259 -0.99 -6.53 -12.00
N SER A 260 -0.39 -7.26 -12.95
CA SER A 260 0.59 -8.30 -12.60
C SER A 260 1.85 -7.72 -11.93
N GLN A 261 2.33 -6.56 -12.41
CA GLN A 261 3.43 -5.84 -11.76
C GLN A 261 3.05 -5.38 -10.35
N LEU A 262 1.86 -4.79 -10.19
CA LEU A 262 1.32 -4.37 -8.89
C LEU A 262 1.29 -5.55 -7.91
N LEU A 263 0.65 -6.66 -8.29
CA LEU A 263 0.53 -7.86 -7.45
C LEU A 263 1.90 -8.35 -6.99
N TYR A 264 2.87 -8.43 -7.91
CA TYR A 264 4.23 -8.81 -7.57
C TYR A 264 4.85 -7.92 -6.48
N TYR A 265 4.81 -6.59 -6.65
CA TYR A 265 5.41 -5.67 -5.68
C TYR A 265 4.64 -5.61 -4.37
N VAL A 266 3.31 -5.81 -4.37
CA VAL A 266 2.51 -5.94 -3.15
C VAL A 266 2.93 -7.17 -2.36
N TYR A 267 3.02 -8.34 -3.00
CA TYR A 267 3.50 -9.55 -2.33
C TYR A 267 4.91 -9.38 -1.80
N LEU A 268 5.81 -8.83 -2.60
CA LEU A 268 7.19 -8.61 -2.20
C LEU A 268 7.27 -7.69 -0.96
N SER A 269 6.47 -6.62 -0.94
CA SER A 269 6.38 -5.67 0.18
C SER A 269 5.96 -6.31 1.49
N GLN A 270 5.14 -7.36 1.43
CA GLN A 270 4.66 -8.10 2.59
C GLN A 270 5.63 -9.22 3.01
N LEU A 271 6.19 -9.93 2.03
CA LEU A 271 7.07 -11.08 2.24
C LEU A 271 8.46 -10.68 2.74
N LEU A 272 9.01 -9.55 2.28
CA LEU A 272 10.31 -9.05 2.73
C LEU A 272 10.39 -8.86 4.26
N PRO A 273 9.51 -8.04 4.90
CA PRO A 273 9.53 -7.88 6.35
C PRO A 273 9.12 -9.17 7.09
N LEU A 274 8.25 -10.01 6.52
CA LEU A 274 7.90 -11.31 7.10
C LEU A 274 9.13 -12.22 7.22
N PHE A 275 9.90 -12.41 6.14
CA PHE A 275 11.08 -13.29 6.19
C PHE A 275 12.16 -12.74 7.10
N GLU A 276 12.34 -11.43 7.15
CA GLU A 276 13.27 -10.81 8.08
C GLU A 276 12.83 -11.01 9.54
N ALA A 277 11.52 -10.92 9.83
CA ALA A 277 10.97 -11.23 11.16
C ALA A 277 11.19 -12.71 11.54
N LYS A 278 10.98 -13.63 10.59
CA LYS A 278 11.21 -15.07 10.78
C LYS A 278 12.68 -15.40 10.99
N LYS A 279 13.60 -14.79 10.23
CA LYS A 279 15.06 -14.92 10.44
C LYS A 279 15.45 -14.53 11.87
N ARG A 280 14.78 -13.51 12.43
CA ARG A 280 14.98 -13.03 13.80
C ARG A 280 14.13 -13.75 14.85
N ARG A 281 13.41 -14.80 14.47
CA ARG A 281 12.52 -15.59 15.34
C ARG A 281 11.50 -14.73 16.10
N LYS A 282 11.04 -13.61 15.50
CA LYS A 282 9.98 -12.79 16.09
C LYS A 282 8.65 -13.54 16.03
N LYS A 283 7.91 -13.50 17.14
CA LYS A 283 6.54 -14.04 17.23
C LYS A 283 5.48 -12.95 17.04
N GLU A 284 5.78 -11.73 17.51
CA GLU A 284 4.85 -10.61 17.45
C GLU A 284 5.33 -9.51 16.51
N CYS A 285 4.39 -8.86 15.81
CA CYS A 285 4.62 -7.63 15.08
C CYS A 285 5.10 -6.54 16.06
N HIS A 286 6.00 -5.68 15.60
CA HIS A 286 6.55 -4.60 16.42
C HIS A 286 5.46 -3.69 17.01
N PHE A 287 4.45 -3.29 16.22
CA PHE A 287 3.38 -2.40 16.70
C PHE A 287 2.56 -3.01 17.86
N VAL A 288 2.47 -4.34 17.94
CA VAL A 288 1.75 -5.05 19.02
C VAL A 288 2.49 -4.88 20.34
N LEU A 289 3.82 -4.97 20.28
CA LEU A 289 4.72 -4.82 21.43
C LEU A 289 4.90 -3.35 21.84
N SER A 290 4.87 -2.43 20.87
CA SER A 290 5.06 -0.99 21.05
C SER A 290 3.81 -0.27 21.58
N LYS A 291 3.26 -0.73 22.71
CA LYS A 291 1.99 -0.25 23.29
C LYS A 291 1.91 1.27 23.46
N LYS A 292 2.99 1.92 23.92
CA LYS A 292 3.02 3.38 24.12
C LYS A 292 2.82 4.14 22.80
N PHE A 293 3.60 3.81 21.77
CA PHE A 293 3.47 4.41 20.44
C PHE A 293 2.12 4.08 19.79
N ARG A 294 1.65 2.84 19.93
CA ARG A 294 0.33 2.44 19.42
C ARG A 294 -0.80 3.23 20.08
N ASN A 295 -0.75 3.43 21.40
CA ASN A 295 -1.78 4.18 22.11
C ASN A 295 -1.78 5.66 21.71
N ALA A 296 -0.60 6.28 21.58
CA ALA A 296 -0.48 7.64 21.07
C ALA A 296 -1.04 7.77 19.64
N SER A 297 -0.69 6.83 18.76
CA SER A 297 -1.23 6.76 17.40
C SER A 297 -2.75 6.60 17.38
N ASN A 298 -3.30 5.68 18.19
CA ASN A 298 -4.75 5.48 18.30
C ASN A 298 -5.48 6.77 18.72
N GLN A 299 -4.95 7.52 19.69
CA GLN A 299 -5.52 8.79 20.14
C GLN A 299 -5.49 9.88 19.06
N MET A 300 -4.59 9.79 18.08
CA MET A 300 -4.53 10.71 16.94
C MET A 300 -5.49 10.32 15.81
N ILE A 301 -5.92 9.05 15.75
CA ILE A 301 -6.63 8.46 14.60
C ILE A 301 -8.13 8.22 14.87
N TYR A 302 -8.49 7.71 16.05
CA TYR A 302 -9.82 7.12 16.37
C TYR A 302 -10.60 7.86 17.44
#